data_AF-A0A1F5GAG1-F1
#
_entry.id   AF-A0A1F5GAG1-F1
#
_cell.length_a   1.000
_cell.length_b   1.000
_cell.length_c   1.000
_cell.angle_alpha   90.00
_cell.angle_beta   90.00
_cell.angle_gamma   90.00
#
_symmetry.space_group_name_H-M   'P 1'
#
loop_
_entity.id
_entity.type
_entity.pdbx_description
1 polymer ?
#
loop_
_entity_poly.entity_id
_entity_poly.type
_entity_poly.pdbx_seq_one_letter_code
_entity_poly.pdbx_strand_id
1 'polypeptide(L)'
;MFQLFSKLWLLFGWFYLLVVVSIIVYFLGNVKLKARVSRFLVVLAAMAAVWITVKLMYAQTSEIHRFFMPVEEKVDLSTFNQASFSKELQKVLSGDDKVCIFDNLAAQYLVQRLYPANPAKVKKAGEDCQWVVSQFEKRPDLAEFEMLEYKGSYLYKLP
;
A
#
# COMPACT_ATOMS: atom_id res chain seq x y z
N MET A 1 -3.50 -1.32 -26.60
CA MET A 1 -4.71 -0.59 -27.04
C MET A 1 -5.97 -1.47 -27.01
N PHE A 2 -5.93 -2.70 -27.54
CA PHE A 2 -7.07 -3.64 -27.56
C PHE A 2 -7.66 -4.01 -26.18
N GLN A 3 -6.82 -4.17 -25.15
CA GLN A 3 -7.28 -4.47 -23.78
C GLN A 3 -8.04 -3.31 -23.12
N LEU A 4 -7.73 -2.06 -23.51
CA LEU A 4 -8.39 -0.85 -22.99
C LEU A 4 -9.79 -0.71 -23.59
N PHE A 5 -9.92 -0.93 -24.90
CA PHE A 5 -11.21 -1.00 -25.59
C PHE A 5 -12.08 -2.15 -25.09
N SER A 6 -11.50 -3.34 -24.86
CA SER A 6 -12.23 -4.48 -24.29
C SER A 6 -12.80 -4.18 -22.91
N LYS A 7 -12.00 -3.56 -22.01
CA LYS A 7 -12.48 -3.17 -20.67
C LYS A 7 -13.50 -2.03 -20.71
N LEU A 8 -13.32 -1.02 -21.56
CA LEU A 8 -14.30 0.05 -21.73
C LEU A 8 -15.61 -0.47 -22.32
N TRP A 9 -15.56 -1.36 -23.31
CA TRP A 9 -16.76 -1.96 -23.91
C TRP A 9 -17.48 -2.88 -22.91
N LEU A 10 -16.75 -3.63 -22.08
CA LEU A 10 -17.34 -4.43 -21.00
C LEU A 10 -17.99 -3.58 -19.90
N LEU A 11 -17.55 -2.34 -19.70
CA LEU A 11 -18.13 -1.46 -18.67
C LEU A 11 -19.27 -0.59 -19.22
N PHE A 12 -19.11 -0.05 -20.43
CA PHE A 12 -20.05 0.90 -21.03
C PHE A 12 -20.97 0.27 -22.08
N GLY A 13 -20.57 -0.80 -22.75
CA GLY A 13 -21.37 -1.46 -23.79
C GLY A 13 -22.70 -2.01 -23.26
N TRP A 14 -22.71 -2.56 -22.05
CA TRP A 14 -23.94 -3.02 -21.38
C TRP A 14 -24.87 -1.85 -21.02
N PHE A 15 -24.32 -0.70 -20.67
CA PHE A 15 -25.10 0.50 -20.40
C PHE A 15 -25.81 0.99 -21.68
N TYR A 16 -25.10 1.10 -22.80
CA TYR A 16 -25.69 1.51 -24.07
C TYR A 16 -26.73 0.50 -24.57
N LEU A 17 -26.48 -0.80 -24.43
CA LEU A 17 -27.46 -1.84 -24.74
C LEU A 17 -28.74 -1.71 -23.89
N LEU A 18 -28.60 -1.47 -22.58
CA LEU A 18 -29.75 -1.27 -21.69
C LEU A 18 -30.56 -0.02 -22.06
N VAL A 19 -29.89 1.07 -22.43
CA VAL A 19 -30.55 2.31 -22.88
C VAL A 19 -31.31 2.07 -24.18
N VAL A 20 -30.69 1.44 -25.18
CA VAL A 20 -31.34 1.15 -26.47
C VAL A 20 -32.53 0.21 -26.29
N VAL A 21 -32.40 -0.86 -25.49
CA VAL A 21 -33.50 -1.78 -25.20
C VAL A 21 -34.64 -1.07 -24.46
N SER A 22 -34.32 -0.18 -23.54
CA SER A 22 -35.34 0.62 -22.82
C SER A 22 -36.11 1.53 -23.77
N ILE A 23 -35.45 2.18 -24.73
CA ILE A 23 -36.08 3.02 -25.77
C ILE A 23 -37.00 2.18 -26.66
N ILE A 24 -36.52 1.02 -27.13
CA ILE A 24 -37.32 0.10 -27.97
C ILE A 24 -38.57 -0.36 -27.24
N VAL A 25 -38.45 -0.81 -25.98
CA VAL A 25 -39.60 -1.23 -25.17
C VAL A 25 -40.56 -0.06 -24.89
N TYR A 26 -40.05 1.15 -24.73
CA TYR A 26 -40.87 2.33 -24.49
C TYR A 26 -41.69 2.74 -25.72
N PHE A 27 -41.13 2.70 -26.92
CA PHE A 27 -41.84 3.09 -28.15
C PHE A 27 -42.67 1.96 -28.77
N LEU A 28 -42.16 0.72 -28.77
CA LEU A 28 -42.77 -0.43 -29.46
C LEU A 28 -43.47 -1.42 -28.53
N GLY A 29 -43.27 -1.31 -27.21
CA GLY A 29 -43.83 -2.24 -26.23
C GLY A 29 -45.29 -1.95 -25.88
N ASN A 30 -46.08 -3.00 -25.68
CA ASN A 30 -47.45 -2.89 -25.18
C ASN A 30 -47.45 -2.54 -23.67
N VAL A 31 -48.55 -2.00 -23.13
CA VAL A 31 -48.67 -1.47 -21.75
C VAL A 31 -48.21 -2.50 -20.68
N LYS A 32 -48.56 -3.78 -20.87
CA LYS A 32 -48.13 -4.87 -19.97
C LYS A 32 -46.61 -5.09 -19.99
N LEU A 33 -45.96 -4.95 -21.15
CA LEU A 33 -44.52 -5.09 -21.31
C LEU A 33 -43.77 -3.92 -20.66
N LYS A 34 -44.26 -2.69 -20.86
CA LYS A 34 -43.72 -1.48 -20.23
C LYS A 34 -43.75 -1.59 -18.69
N ALA A 35 -44.87 -2.05 -18.13
CA ALA A 35 -45.01 -2.24 -16.69
C ALA A 35 -44.04 -3.30 -16.13
N ARG A 36 -43.80 -4.40 -16.86
CA ARG A 36 -42.87 -5.46 -16.45
C ARG A 36 -41.41 -4.99 -16.50
N VAL A 37 -41.01 -4.27 -17.56
CA VAL A 37 -39.65 -3.72 -17.69
C VAL A 37 -39.39 -2.62 -16.67
N SER A 38 -40.37 -1.76 -16.40
CA SER A 38 -40.28 -0.75 -15.33
C SER A 38 -40.03 -1.39 -13.96
N ARG A 39 -40.78 -2.43 -13.59
CA ARG A 39 -40.54 -3.17 -12.33
C ARG A 39 -39.14 -3.79 -12.30
N PHE A 40 -38.68 -4.37 -13.41
CA PHE A 40 -37.34 -4.96 -13.49
C PHE A 40 -36.24 -3.91 -13.31
N LEU A 41 -36.37 -2.74 -13.93
CA LEU A 41 -35.42 -1.62 -13.77
C LEU A 41 -35.38 -1.10 -12.33
N VAL A 42 -36.54 -1.01 -11.66
CA VAL A 42 -36.62 -0.61 -10.24
C VAL A 42 -35.88 -1.61 -9.35
N VAL A 43 -36.07 -2.91 -9.57
CA VAL A 43 -35.36 -3.95 -8.82
C VAL A 43 -33.85 -3.87 -9.06
N LEU A 44 -33.43 -3.69 -10.31
CA LEU A 44 -32.01 -3.51 -10.67
C LEU A 44 -31.41 -2.28 -10.00
N ALA A 45 -32.11 -1.15 -10.01
CA ALA A 45 -31.67 0.08 -9.36
C ALA A 45 -31.54 -0.10 -7.84
N ALA A 46 -32.50 -0.79 -7.20
CA ALA A 46 -32.43 -1.10 -5.78
C ALA A 46 -31.22 -2.00 -5.45
N MET A 47 -30.98 -3.05 -6.25
CA MET A 47 -29.80 -3.91 -6.08
C MET A 47 -28.48 -3.14 -6.26
N ALA A 48 -28.40 -2.27 -7.27
CA ALA A 48 -27.22 -1.44 -7.50
C ALA A 48 -26.98 -0.46 -6.34
N ALA A 49 -28.04 0.16 -5.81
CA ALA A 49 -27.94 1.05 -4.66
C ALA A 49 -27.43 0.31 -3.42
N VAL A 50 -27.98 -0.87 -3.11
CA VAL A 50 -27.50 -1.72 -2.01
C VAL A 50 -26.02 -2.08 -2.22
N TRP A 51 -25.64 -2.53 -3.41
CA TRP A 51 -24.26 -2.89 -3.73
C TRP A 51 -23.28 -1.73 -3.55
N ILE A 52 -23.61 -0.55 -4.07
CA ILE A 52 -22.79 0.66 -3.94
C ILE A 52 -22.65 1.04 -2.46
N THR A 53 -23.73 0.97 -1.69
CA THR A 53 -23.75 1.32 -0.26
C THR A 53 -22.85 0.38 0.54
N VAL A 54 -22.99 -0.93 0.31
CA VAL A 54 -22.12 -1.95 0.94
C VAL A 54 -20.65 -1.71 0.56
N LYS A 55 -20.36 -1.48 -0.73
CA LYS A 55 -18.99 -1.20 -1.19
C LYS A 55 -18.39 0.05 -0.54
N LEU A 56 -19.18 1.11 -0.39
CA LEU A 56 -18.75 2.35 0.29
C LEU A 56 -18.52 2.11 1.78
N MET A 57 -19.38 1.33 2.45
CA MET A 57 -19.18 0.94 3.85
C MET A 57 -17.90 0.12 4.03
N TYR A 58 -17.63 -0.87 3.16
CA TYR A 58 -16.38 -1.64 3.19
C TYR A 58 -15.13 -0.80 2.86
N ALA A 59 -15.25 0.21 2.00
CA ALA A 59 -14.14 1.14 1.77
C ALA A 59 -13.88 1.98 3.02
N GLN A 60 -14.94 2.49 3.66
CA GLN A 60 -14.83 3.26 4.90
C GLN A 60 -14.34 2.44 6.08
N THR A 61 -14.64 1.14 6.20
CA THR A 61 -14.12 0.33 7.32
C THR A 61 -12.59 0.26 7.31
N SER A 62 -11.95 0.27 6.13
CA SER A 62 -10.49 0.34 6.02
C SER A 62 -9.92 1.69 6.50
N GLU A 63 -10.63 2.79 6.25
CA GLU A 63 -10.24 4.13 6.71
C GLU A 63 -10.52 4.34 8.20
N ILE A 64 -11.66 3.84 8.68
CA ILE A 64 -12.04 3.82 10.11
C ILE A 64 -11.00 3.02 10.90
N HIS A 65 -10.59 1.85 10.40
CA HIS A 65 -9.55 1.06 11.03
C HIS A 65 -8.23 1.84 11.14
N ARG A 66 -7.81 2.53 10.06
CA ARG A 66 -6.63 3.42 10.09
C ARG A 66 -6.80 4.62 11.02
N PHE A 67 -8.02 5.11 11.22
CA PHE A 67 -8.30 6.22 12.14
C PHE A 67 -8.18 5.79 13.61
N PHE A 68 -8.69 4.61 13.96
CA PHE A 68 -8.64 4.07 15.34
C PHE A 68 -7.35 3.33 15.68
N MET A 69 -6.48 3.08 14.70
CA MET A 69 -5.16 2.49 14.90
C MET A 69 -4.33 3.34 15.91
N PRO A 70 -3.51 2.72 16.78
CA PRO A 70 -2.58 3.43 17.65
C PRO A 70 -1.62 4.33 16.87
N VAL A 71 -1.17 5.44 17.48
CA VAL A 71 -0.29 6.42 16.81
C VAL A 71 1.02 5.76 16.36
N GLU A 72 1.59 4.89 17.18
CA GLU A 72 2.83 4.17 16.87
C GLU A 72 2.70 3.32 15.61
N GLU A 73 1.57 2.64 15.45
CA GLU A 73 1.31 1.75 14.32
C GLU A 73 1.03 2.55 13.04
N LYS A 74 0.37 3.71 13.14
CA LYS A 74 0.24 4.65 12.02
C LYS A 74 1.59 5.19 11.56
N VAL A 75 2.45 5.56 12.50
CA VAL A 75 3.81 6.06 12.21
C VAL A 75 4.62 4.96 11.54
N ASP A 76 4.57 3.73 12.04
CA ASP A 76 5.23 2.58 11.43
C ASP A 76 4.75 2.31 10.00
N LEU A 77 3.43 2.33 9.77
CA LEU A 77 2.86 2.17 8.42
C LEU A 77 3.32 3.28 7.47
N SER A 78 3.32 4.54 7.94
CA SER A 78 3.76 5.68 7.12
C SER A 78 5.26 5.69 6.83
N THR A 79 6.07 5.05 7.69
CA THR A 79 7.53 4.99 7.59
C THR A 79 8.03 3.63 7.12
N PHE A 80 7.16 2.75 6.63
CA PHE A 80 7.51 1.40 6.19
C PHE A 80 8.31 0.61 7.26
N ASN A 81 7.90 0.68 8.53
CA ASN A 81 8.54 0.09 9.71
C ASN A 81 9.89 0.69 10.14
N GLN A 82 10.34 1.79 9.54
CA GLN A 82 11.61 2.42 9.92
C GLN A 82 11.58 3.00 11.34
N ALA A 83 10.42 3.43 11.83
CA ALA A 83 10.29 3.94 13.19
C ALA A 83 10.48 2.86 14.26
N SER A 84 9.81 1.71 14.15
CA SER A 84 10.08 0.57 15.02
C SER A 84 11.51 0.05 14.86
N PHE A 85 12.02 -0.04 13.63
CA PHE A 85 13.39 -0.47 13.41
C PHE A 85 14.41 0.46 14.07
N SER A 86 14.21 1.79 14.03
CA SER A 86 15.11 2.72 14.74
C SER A 86 15.15 2.48 16.25
N LYS A 87 14.03 2.06 16.86
CA LYS A 87 13.98 1.73 18.29
C LYS A 87 14.78 0.47 18.60
N GLU A 88 14.76 -0.53 17.71
CA GLU A 88 15.59 -1.72 17.86
C GLU A 88 17.07 -1.40 17.66
N LEU A 89 17.40 -0.57 16.67
CA LEU A 89 18.77 -0.11 16.45
C LEU A 89 19.33 0.66 17.65
N GLN A 90 18.55 1.54 18.27
CA GLN A 90 18.98 2.29 19.47
C GLN A 90 19.26 1.41 20.70
N LYS A 91 18.77 0.17 20.74
CA LYS A 91 19.10 -0.78 21.82
C LYS A 91 20.45 -1.46 21.61
N VAL A 92 20.92 -1.53 20.37
CA VAL A 92 22.12 -2.26 19.97
C VAL A 92 23.30 -1.31 19.75
N LEU A 93 23.02 -0.16 19.11
CA LEU A 93 24.03 0.82 18.73
C LEU A 93 24.37 1.74 19.89
N SER A 94 25.65 1.92 20.13
CA SER A 94 26.19 2.95 21.02
C SER A 94 26.34 4.27 20.29
N GLY A 95 26.37 5.39 21.02
CA GLY A 95 26.52 6.72 20.42
C GLY A 95 27.85 6.94 19.69
N ASP A 96 28.88 6.19 20.06
CA ASP A 96 30.24 6.27 19.50
C ASP A 96 30.48 5.28 18.34
N ASP A 97 29.48 4.44 18.03
CA ASP A 97 29.60 3.42 17.00
C ASP A 97 29.69 4.06 15.61
N LYS A 98 30.61 3.57 14.77
CA LYS A 98 30.69 3.99 13.37
C LYS A 98 29.61 3.27 12.55
N VAL A 99 28.44 3.89 12.46
CA VAL A 99 27.30 3.32 11.73
C VAL A 99 27.28 3.85 10.30
N CYS A 100 27.07 2.95 9.35
CA CYS A 100 26.88 3.27 7.95
C CYS A 100 25.51 2.80 7.49
N ILE A 101 24.86 3.55 6.62
CA ILE A 101 23.56 3.21 6.06
C ILE A 101 23.64 3.25 4.54
N PHE A 102 23.10 2.23 3.87
CA PHE A 102 23.02 2.25 2.42
C PHE A 102 22.10 3.40 1.96
N ASP A 103 22.60 4.22 1.04
CA ASP A 103 21.89 5.40 0.54
C ASP A 103 20.71 4.97 -0.36
N ASN A 104 19.58 4.66 0.26
CA ASN A 104 18.31 4.51 -0.41
C ASN A 104 17.33 5.58 0.07
N LEU A 105 16.32 5.87 -0.76
CA LEU A 105 15.32 6.91 -0.46
C LEU A 105 14.58 6.64 0.86
N ALA A 106 14.52 5.37 1.24
CA ALA A 106 13.99 4.87 2.50
C ALA A 106 14.87 5.17 3.72
N ALA A 107 16.18 5.30 3.60
CA ALA A 107 17.09 5.45 4.73
C ALA A 107 17.00 6.84 5.41
N GLN A 108 16.36 7.83 4.78
CA GLN A 108 16.34 9.21 5.26
C GLN A 108 15.77 9.37 6.67
N TYR A 109 14.69 8.63 6.99
CA TYR A 109 14.08 8.69 8.32
C TYR A 109 15.00 8.12 9.40
N LEU A 110 15.71 7.04 9.09
CA LEU A 110 16.64 6.39 10.02
C LEU A 110 17.82 7.28 10.36
N VAL A 111 18.41 7.96 9.37
CA VAL A 111 19.52 8.90 9.58
C VAL A 111 19.16 9.94 10.64
N GLN A 112 17.93 10.48 10.59
CA GLN A 112 17.47 11.47 11.56
C GLN A 112 17.19 10.89 12.94
N ARG A 113 16.72 9.63 13.02
CA ARG A 113 16.33 8.98 14.27
C ARG A 113 17.48 8.33 15.03
N LEU A 114 18.59 8.05 14.37
CA LEU A 114 19.75 7.35 14.96
C LEU A 114 20.75 8.30 15.65
N TYR A 115 20.36 9.52 15.99
CA TYR A 115 21.17 10.39 16.84
C TYR A 115 21.37 9.75 18.23
N PRO A 116 22.59 9.73 18.81
CA PRO A 116 23.81 10.42 18.35
C PRO A 116 24.72 9.63 17.39
N ALA A 117 24.50 8.34 17.16
CA ALA A 117 25.34 7.51 16.28
C ALA A 117 25.44 8.02 14.82
N ASN A 118 24.46 8.83 14.39
CA ASN A 118 24.45 9.66 13.16
C ASN A 118 25.10 8.99 11.93
N PRO A 119 24.42 8.01 11.32
CA PRO A 119 25.04 7.11 10.36
C PRO A 119 25.49 7.80 9.07
N ALA A 120 26.67 7.43 8.58
CA ALA A 120 27.18 7.87 7.29
C ALA A 120 26.45 7.17 6.14
N LYS A 121 26.00 7.93 5.14
CA LYS A 121 25.38 7.36 3.94
C LYS A 121 26.45 6.80 3.00
N VAL A 122 26.33 5.53 2.64
CA VAL A 122 27.30 4.82 1.80
C VAL A 122 26.64 4.11 0.62
N LYS A 123 27.38 3.97 -0.48
CA LYS A 123 26.97 3.15 -1.64
C LYS A 123 27.49 1.72 -1.57
N LYS A 124 28.54 1.50 -0.79
CA LYS A 124 29.17 0.21 -0.50
C LYS A 124 29.60 0.20 0.96
N ALA A 125 29.53 -0.95 1.62
CA ALA A 125 30.13 -1.12 2.93
C ALA A 125 31.64 -0.90 2.82
N GLY A 126 32.19 -0.03 3.68
CA GLY A 126 33.62 0.28 3.73
C GLY A 126 34.24 -0.17 5.05
N GLU A 127 35.57 -0.23 5.11
CA GLU A 127 36.33 -0.66 6.29
C GLU A 127 36.17 0.29 7.50
N ASP A 128 35.72 1.53 7.27
CA ASP A 128 35.48 2.51 8.32
C ASP A 128 34.14 2.32 9.06
N CYS A 129 33.32 1.35 8.65
CA CYS A 129 32.00 1.09 9.23
C CYS A 129 32.10 -0.07 10.23
N GLN A 130 31.68 0.11 11.48
CA GLN A 130 31.50 -0.98 12.45
C GLN A 130 30.14 -1.65 12.28
N TRP A 131 29.12 -0.86 11.93
CA TRP A 131 27.76 -1.35 11.70
C TRP A 131 27.26 -0.88 10.35
N VAL A 132 26.55 -1.75 9.63
CA VAL A 132 25.95 -1.42 8.34
C VAL A 132 24.46 -1.70 8.35
N VAL A 133 23.66 -0.69 8.01
CA VAL A 133 22.20 -0.77 7.93
C VAL A 133 21.78 -0.85 6.47
N SER A 134 20.99 -1.86 6.12
CA SER A 134 20.35 -2.01 4.81
C SER A 134 18.83 -2.10 4.97
N GLN A 135 18.09 -1.22 4.28
CA GLN A 135 16.63 -1.21 4.29
C GLN A 135 16.07 -1.96 3.07
N PHE A 136 15.11 -2.85 3.29
CA PHE A 136 14.33 -3.59 2.27
C PHE A 136 15.11 -4.55 1.36
N GLU A 137 16.44 -4.57 1.47
CA GLU A 137 17.29 -5.39 0.63
C GLU A 137 18.37 -6.05 1.47
N LYS A 138 18.40 -7.39 1.44
CA LYS A 138 19.49 -8.17 2.04
C LYS A 138 20.73 -8.04 1.17
N ARG A 139 21.88 -7.80 1.80
CA ARG A 139 23.19 -7.66 1.15
C ARG A 139 23.89 -9.01 1.09
N PRO A 140 24.02 -9.66 -0.09
CA PRO A 140 24.69 -10.95 -0.22
C PRO A 140 26.19 -10.85 0.07
N ASP A 141 26.79 -9.69 -0.23
CA ASP A 141 28.17 -9.32 0.03
C ASP A 141 28.51 -9.24 1.53
N LEU A 142 27.50 -9.12 2.39
CA LEU A 142 27.65 -9.08 3.85
C LEU A 142 27.06 -10.32 4.53
N ALA A 143 26.75 -11.37 3.78
CA ALA A 143 26.04 -12.54 4.30
C ALA A 143 26.84 -13.35 5.33
N GLU A 144 28.17 -13.21 5.34
CA GLU A 144 29.07 -13.91 6.27
C GLU A 144 29.15 -13.25 7.65
N PHE A 145 28.67 -12.01 7.79
CA PHE A 145 28.72 -11.25 9.03
C PHE A 145 27.51 -11.50 9.93
N GLU A 146 27.67 -11.23 11.23
CA GLU A 146 26.56 -11.26 12.18
C GLU A 146 25.49 -10.25 11.76
N MET A 147 24.25 -10.72 11.63
CA MET A 147 23.16 -9.94 11.06
C MET A 147 21.89 -10.04 11.90
N LEU A 148 21.30 -8.87 12.18
CA LEU A 148 20.00 -8.74 12.81
C LEU A 148 18.96 -8.33 11.76
N GLU A 149 17.91 -9.13 11.61
CA GLU A 149 16.80 -8.88 10.70
C GLU A 149 15.58 -8.36 11.45
N TYR A 150 14.94 -7.31 10.91
CA TYR A 150 13.70 -6.78 11.44
C TYR A 150 12.77 -6.33 10.30
N LYS A 151 11.68 -7.07 10.08
CA LYS A 151 10.63 -6.75 9.08
C LYS A 151 11.21 -6.36 7.70
N GLY A 152 12.21 -7.08 7.20
CA GLY A 152 12.88 -6.80 5.93
C GLY A 152 13.95 -5.70 5.96
N SER A 153 14.31 -5.21 7.14
CA SER A 153 15.49 -4.38 7.39
C SER A 153 16.61 -5.21 8.01
N TYR A 154 17.86 -4.85 7.74
CA TYR A 154 19.03 -5.63 8.13
C TYR A 154 20.07 -4.72 8.78
N LEU A 155 20.64 -5.17 9.89
CA LEU A 155 21.80 -4.59 10.56
C LEU A 155 22.93 -5.63 10.53
N TYR A 156 24.07 -5.27 9.96
CA TYR A 156 25.26 -6.11 9.87
C TYR A 156 26.34 -5.56 10.80
N LYS A 157 27.03 -6.45 11.51
CA LYS A 157 28.21 -6.11 12.30
C LYS A 157 29.47 -6.43 11.52
N LEU A 158 30.23 -5.40 11.16
CA LEU A 158 31.52 -5.56 10.51
C LEU A 158 32.63 -5.81 11.56
N PRO A 159 33.74 -6.48 11.16
CA PRO A 159 34.86 -6.80 12.04
C PRO A 159 35.65 -5.58 12.48
#